data_AF-A0A944WX73-F1
#
_entry.id   AF-A0A944WX73-F1
#
_cell.length_a   1.000
_cell.length_b   1.000
_cell.length_c   1.000
_cell.angle_alpha   90.00
_cell.angle_beta   90.00
_cell.angle_gamma   90.00
#
_symmetry.space_group_name_H-M   'P 1'
#
loop_
_entity.id
_entity.type
_entity.pdbx_description
1 polymer ?
#
loop_
_entity_poly.entity_id
_entity_poly.type
_entity_poly.pdbx_seq_one_letter_code
_entity_poly.pdbx_strand_id
1 'polypeptide(L)'
;MSNRSMIKPLLLVIALMATGCTDQVALLDRTTARGDAFSLNLTEEYKKISAYEAHQMVDWKDAGYFAEKGLAAAKGAHVKPERPEDWRTPAKALEEMKTGYRRLVAILETGVRSGDPRTSAKAQARFDCWIEQQEENWQKDHIAACKSGFVKALTELEASPEVQAARFTMVLFPHDSARIINDEMQTMASLIKLAADFGFSSIEVAGHTDRRGADSYNMRLSRSRADAVRLALVMQGIPPALVRTVAYGETRPRVTTADDVQEPLNRRVEILVQKPEGLGQAPKSAHYNTAKAE
;
A
#
# COMPACT_ATOMS: atom_id res chain seq x y z
N MET A 1 -9.63 -81.95 24.91
CA MET A 1 -10.15 -81.06 23.85
C MET A 1 -9.80 -79.62 24.25
N SER A 2 -8.65 -79.13 23.79
CA SER A 2 -8.07 -77.84 24.22
C SER A 2 -8.36 -76.78 23.17
N ASN A 3 -9.19 -75.81 23.54
CA ASN A 3 -9.60 -74.69 22.70
C ASN A 3 -8.47 -73.64 22.66
N ARG A 4 -7.74 -73.52 21.55
CA ARG A 4 -6.77 -72.42 21.33
C ARG A 4 -7.38 -71.43 20.36
N SER A 5 -7.87 -70.31 20.91
CA SER A 5 -8.29 -69.13 20.15
C SER A 5 -7.05 -68.46 19.53
N MET A 6 -6.98 -68.41 18.21
CA MET A 6 -5.97 -67.67 17.45
C MET A 6 -6.30 -66.18 17.50
N ILE A 7 -5.55 -65.41 18.28
CA ILE A 7 -5.53 -63.94 18.20
C ILE A 7 -4.68 -63.56 16.98
N LYS A 8 -5.31 -63.05 15.92
CA LYS A 8 -4.60 -62.45 14.78
C LYS A 8 -4.09 -61.06 15.19
N PRO A 9 -2.81 -60.70 14.96
CA PRO A 9 -2.31 -59.38 15.28
C PRO A 9 -2.90 -58.37 14.28
N LEU A 10 -3.65 -57.40 14.79
CA LEU A 10 -4.09 -56.23 14.05
C LEU A 10 -2.86 -55.34 13.81
N LEU A 11 -2.33 -55.35 12.59
CA LEU A 11 -1.31 -54.39 12.14
C LEU A 11 -1.95 -52.99 12.11
N LEU A 12 -1.68 -52.21 13.15
CA LEU A 12 -2.01 -50.79 13.21
C LEU A 12 -1.04 -50.04 12.27
N VAL A 13 -1.46 -49.79 11.03
CA VAL A 13 -0.76 -48.86 10.13
C VAL A 13 -1.04 -47.45 10.64
N ILE A 14 -0.11 -46.90 11.42
CA ILE A 14 -0.10 -45.48 11.76
C ILE A 14 0.31 -44.73 10.49
N ALA A 15 -0.66 -44.19 9.76
CA ALA A 15 -0.40 -43.20 8.73
C ALA A 15 0.03 -41.90 9.42
N LEU A 16 1.34 -41.66 9.51
CA LEU A 16 1.87 -40.33 9.80
C LEU A 16 1.49 -39.42 8.61
N MET A 17 0.40 -38.68 8.74
CA MET A 17 0.17 -37.48 7.95
C MET A 17 1.22 -36.46 8.39
N ALA A 18 2.36 -36.43 7.71
CA ALA A 18 3.31 -35.35 7.86
C ALA A 18 2.66 -34.08 7.29
N THR A 19 1.96 -33.34 8.14
CA THR A 19 1.69 -31.92 7.91
C THR A 19 3.04 -31.22 8.02
N GLY A 20 3.82 -31.24 6.93
CA GLY A 20 5.09 -30.53 6.89
C GLY A 20 4.81 -29.05 7.13
N CYS A 21 5.31 -28.51 8.25
CA CYS A 21 5.43 -27.07 8.41
C CYS A 21 6.16 -26.54 7.18
N THR A 22 5.46 -25.82 6.33
CA THR A 22 6.10 -25.19 5.18
C THR A 22 6.96 -24.08 5.74
N ASP A 23 8.27 -24.25 5.67
CA ASP A 23 9.22 -23.18 5.94
C ASP A 23 8.99 -22.08 4.90
N GLN A 24 8.33 -20.99 5.33
CA GLN A 24 7.98 -19.87 4.46
C GLN A 24 9.23 -19.16 3.93
N VAL A 25 10.32 -19.14 4.71
CA VAL A 25 11.60 -18.54 4.32
C VAL A 25 12.20 -19.33 3.16
N ALA A 26 12.29 -20.65 3.30
CA ALA A 26 12.76 -21.53 2.23
C ALA A 26 11.83 -21.53 1.00
N LEU A 27 10.52 -21.39 1.22
CA LEU A 27 9.56 -21.25 0.13
C LEU A 27 9.76 -19.93 -0.63
N LEU A 28 9.95 -18.81 0.08
CA LEU A 28 10.18 -17.51 -0.54
C LEU A 28 11.49 -17.51 -1.33
N ASP A 29 12.58 -18.08 -0.79
CA ASP A 29 13.90 -18.11 -1.43
C ASP A 29 13.83 -18.76 -2.83
N ARG A 30 13.16 -19.91 -2.95
CA ARG A 30 12.95 -20.59 -4.24
C ARG A 30 11.83 -20.02 -5.10
N THR A 31 11.07 -19.03 -4.60
CA THR A 31 9.94 -18.46 -5.36
C THR A 31 10.44 -17.50 -6.43
N THR A 32 10.04 -17.78 -7.67
CA THR A 32 10.15 -16.84 -8.78
C THR A 32 8.96 -15.89 -8.75
N ALA A 33 9.24 -14.60 -8.51
CA ALA A 33 8.22 -13.57 -8.47
C ALA A 33 7.53 -13.40 -9.84
N ARG A 34 6.22 -13.18 -9.81
CA ARG A 34 5.35 -12.88 -10.94
C ARG A 34 4.60 -11.59 -10.61
N GLY A 35 4.51 -10.67 -11.56
CA GLY A 35 3.82 -9.39 -11.34
C GLY A 35 4.49 -8.24 -12.06
N ASP A 36 4.10 -7.02 -11.67
CA ASP A 36 4.73 -5.80 -12.17
C ASP A 36 6.14 -5.60 -11.58
N ALA A 37 6.91 -4.68 -12.17
CA ALA A 37 8.29 -4.41 -11.76
C ALA A 37 8.39 -4.05 -10.26
N PHE A 38 7.38 -3.36 -9.71
CA PHE A 38 7.33 -3.05 -8.29
C PHE A 38 7.23 -4.33 -7.44
N SER A 39 6.30 -5.23 -7.77
CA SER A 39 6.08 -6.49 -7.06
C SER A 39 7.32 -7.40 -7.10
N LEU A 40 8.03 -7.42 -8.24
CA LEU A 40 9.29 -8.13 -8.37
C LEU A 40 10.35 -7.57 -7.42
N ASN A 41 10.56 -6.25 -7.41
CA ASN A 41 11.53 -5.62 -6.52
C ASN A 41 11.15 -5.75 -5.05
N LEU A 42 9.86 -5.64 -4.72
CA LEU A 42 9.37 -5.79 -3.34
C LEU A 42 9.55 -7.21 -2.81
N THR A 43 9.38 -8.22 -3.67
CA THR A 43 9.70 -9.61 -3.33
C THR A 43 11.17 -9.76 -2.94
N GLU A 44 12.07 -9.18 -3.73
CA GLU A 44 13.51 -9.24 -3.46
C GLU A 44 13.92 -8.46 -2.21
N GLU A 45 13.25 -7.36 -1.86
CA GLU A 45 13.50 -6.67 -0.59
C GLU A 45 13.00 -7.47 0.61
N TYR A 46 11.81 -8.10 0.55
CA TYR A 46 11.33 -8.94 1.64
C TYR A 46 12.12 -10.25 1.79
N LYS A 47 12.67 -10.81 0.70
CA LYS A 47 13.65 -11.91 0.77
C LYS A 47 14.85 -11.54 1.65
N LYS A 48 15.39 -10.33 1.47
CA LYS A 48 16.55 -9.86 2.25
C LYS A 48 16.21 -9.69 3.72
N ILE A 49 15.04 -9.12 4.04
CA ILE A 49 14.58 -8.96 5.43
C ILE A 49 14.39 -10.35 6.05
N SER A 50 13.62 -11.22 5.40
CA SER A 50 13.34 -12.58 5.90
C SER A 50 14.61 -13.39 6.15
N ALA A 51 15.58 -13.35 5.22
CA ALA A 51 16.86 -14.05 5.39
C ALA A 51 17.73 -13.44 6.50
N TYR A 52 17.71 -12.11 6.66
CA TYR A 52 18.41 -11.44 7.75
C TYR A 52 17.86 -11.85 9.11
N GLU A 53 16.53 -11.83 9.26
CA GLU A 53 15.88 -12.26 10.50
C GLU A 53 16.16 -13.73 10.81
N ALA A 54 16.06 -14.62 9.82
CA ALA A 54 16.28 -16.05 10.03
C ALA A 54 17.73 -16.40 10.42
N HIS A 55 18.72 -15.74 9.78
CA HIS A 55 20.11 -16.22 9.82
C HIS A 55 21.05 -15.34 10.63
N GLN A 56 20.78 -14.04 10.75
CA GLN A 56 21.59 -13.11 11.55
C GLN A 56 20.97 -12.89 12.92
N MET A 57 19.65 -12.75 12.98
CA MET A 57 18.91 -12.48 14.21
C MET A 57 18.40 -13.76 14.89
N VAL A 58 18.24 -14.83 14.12
CA VAL A 58 17.61 -16.10 14.56
C VAL A 58 16.17 -15.87 15.04
N ASP A 59 15.50 -14.85 14.49
CA ASP A 59 14.08 -14.61 14.69
C ASP A 59 13.28 -15.24 13.54
N TRP A 60 12.88 -16.49 13.76
CA TRP A 60 12.09 -17.23 12.78
C TRP A 60 10.65 -16.76 12.65
N LYS A 61 10.12 -16.06 13.65
CA LYS A 61 8.75 -15.54 13.62
C LYS A 61 8.68 -14.36 12.67
N ASP A 62 9.58 -13.41 12.79
CA ASP A 62 9.63 -12.23 11.94
C ASP A 62 10.16 -12.57 10.55
N ALA A 63 11.11 -13.50 10.46
CA ALA A 63 11.50 -14.10 9.19
C ALA A 63 10.30 -14.69 8.43
N GLY A 64 9.45 -15.45 9.12
CA GLY A 64 8.23 -16.03 8.56
C GLY A 64 7.21 -14.97 8.15
N TYR A 65 7.01 -13.94 8.97
CA TYR A 65 6.11 -12.83 8.68
C TYR A 65 6.50 -12.09 7.39
N PHE A 66 7.77 -11.70 7.26
CA PHE A 66 8.25 -11.06 6.04
C PHE A 66 8.32 -12.02 4.86
N ALA A 67 8.52 -13.32 5.09
CA ALA A 67 8.43 -14.32 4.05
C ALA A 67 7.03 -14.36 3.42
N GLU A 68 5.98 -14.32 4.24
CA GLU A 68 4.59 -14.28 3.77
C GLU A 68 4.29 -13.01 2.96
N LYS A 69 4.78 -11.84 3.41
CA LYS A 69 4.69 -10.59 2.63
C LYS A 69 5.41 -10.69 1.29
N GLY A 70 6.61 -11.27 1.26
CA GLY A 70 7.36 -11.54 0.04
C GLY A 70 6.62 -12.48 -0.91
N LEU A 71 6.01 -13.55 -0.39
CA LEU A 71 5.24 -14.51 -1.18
C LEU A 71 3.95 -13.89 -1.74
N ALA A 72 3.31 -12.98 -1.01
CA ALA A 72 2.17 -12.22 -1.51
C ALA A 72 2.60 -11.29 -2.65
N ALA A 73 3.70 -10.54 -2.49
CA ALA A 73 4.27 -9.70 -3.55
C ALA A 73 4.64 -10.55 -4.79
N ALA A 74 5.23 -11.73 -4.58
CA ALA A 74 5.61 -12.65 -5.64
C ALA A 74 4.43 -13.20 -6.46
N LYS A 75 3.21 -13.12 -5.93
CA LYS A 75 1.96 -13.49 -6.62
C LYS A 75 1.27 -12.29 -7.30
N GLY A 76 1.88 -11.11 -7.25
CA GLY A 76 1.32 -9.86 -7.76
C GLY A 76 0.23 -9.27 -6.87
N ALA A 77 0.16 -9.68 -5.59
CA ALA A 77 -0.76 -9.05 -4.65
C ALA A 77 -0.33 -7.61 -4.35
N HIS A 78 -1.30 -6.73 -4.11
CA HIS A 78 -1.03 -5.34 -3.74
C HIS A 78 -0.63 -5.24 -2.26
N VAL A 79 0.61 -5.58 -1.95
CA VAL A 79 1.15 -5.57 -0.58
C VAL A 79 1.34 -4.13 -0.11
N LYS A 80 0.69 -3.76 1.01
CA LYS A 80 0.78 -2.44 1.63
C LYS A 80 1.94 -2.36 2.66
N PRO A 81 2.47 -1.16 2.93
CA PRO A 81 3.39 -0.93 4.06
C PRO A 81 2.72 -1.25 5.40
N GLU A 82 3.53 -1.58 6.40
CA GLU A 82 3.09 -1.81 7.78
C GLU A 82 2.42 -0.57 8.38
N ARG A 83 1.46 -0.80 9.26
CA ARG A 83 0.74 0.27 9.96
C ARG A 83 1.36 0.51 11.32
N PRO A 84 1.89 1.71 11.62
CA PRO A 84 2.52 1.97 12.91
C PRO A 84 1.62 1.64 14.12
N GLU A 85 0.31 1.85 14.00
CA GLU A 85 -0.66 1.61 15.06
C GLU A 85 -0.89 0.13 15.38
N ASP A 86 -0.51 -0.78 14.49
CA ASP A 86 -0.67 -2.22 14.67
C ASP A 86 0.54 -2.85 15.43
N TRP A 87 1.57 -2.05 15.72
CA TRP A 87 2.84 -2.48 16.34
C TRP A 87 3.10 -1.78 17.68
N ARG A 88 3.66 -2.51 18.65
CA ARG A 88 3.89 -2.02 20.02
C ARG A 88 5.20 -1.26 20.15
N THR A 89 5.22 -0.02 19.65
CA THR A 89 6.42 0.83 19.69
C THR A 89 6.33 1.95 20.73
N PRO A 90 7.47 2.54 21.17
CA PRO A 90 7.47 3.69 22.07
C PRO A 90 6.71 4.89 21.47
N ALA A 91 5.90 5.61 22.27
CA ALA A 91 5.00 6.67 21.79
C ALA A 91 5.67 7.73 20.91
N LYS A 92 6.91 8.12 21.23
CA LYS A 92 7.68 9.07 20.41
C LYS A 92 8.03 8.51 19.03
N ALA A 93 8.42 7.24 18.96
CA ALA A 93 8.72 6.57 17.70
C ALA A 93 7.45 6.36 16.88
N LEU A 94 6.34 5.99 17.55
CA LEU A 94 5.03 5.83 16.91
C LEU A 94 4.60 7.08 16.14
N GLU A 95 4.69 8.27 16.74
CA GLU A 95 4.30 9.51 16.03
C GLU A 95 5.20 9.83 14.83
N GLU A 96 6.49 9.50 14.93
CA GLU A 96 7.42 9.63 13.82
C GLU A 96 7.07 8.66 12.69
N MET A 97 6.80 7.40 13.02
CA MET A 97 6.39 6.36 12.08
C MET A 97 5.07 6.68 11.41
N LYS A 98 4.08 7.21 12.14
CA LYS A 98 2.81 7.69 11.58
C LYS A 98 3.03 8.79 10.53
N THR A 99 4.01 9.66 10.77
CA THR A 99 4.38 10.70 9.80
C THR A 99 5.05 10.10 8.57
N GLY A 100 6.00 9.17 8.75
CA GLY A 100 6.64 8.43 7.66
C GLY A 100 5.63 7.63 6.82
N TYR A 101 4.72 6.92 7.48
CA TYR A 101 3.68 6.11 6.86
C TYR A 101 2.75 6.93 5.96
N ARG A 102 2.25 8.07 6.47
CA ARG A 102 1.38 8.96 5.68
C ARG A 102 2.08 9.46 4.41
N ARG A 103 3.36 9.85 4.51
CA ARG A 103 4.17 10.29 3.36
C ARG A 103 4.38 9.15 2.38
N LEU A 104 4.83 7.99 2.85
CA LEU A 104 5.09 6.81 2.04
C LEU A 104 3.85 6.38 1.26
N VAL A 105 2.71 6.24 1.93
CA VAL A 105 1.46 5.83 1.28
C VAL A 105 1.06 6.86 0.23
N ALA A 106 1.06 8.15 0.54
CA ALA A 106 0.68 9.17 -0.44
C ALA A 106 1.57 9.15 -1.69
N ILE A 107 2.89 8.97 -1.50
CA ILE A 107 3.88 8.85 -2.59
C ILE A 107 3.61 7.61 -3.44
N LEU A 108 3.37 6.46 -2.81
CA LEU A 108 3.18 5.20 -3.53
C LEU A 108 1.88 5.15 -4.37
N GLU A 109 0.95 6.09 -4.17
CA GLU A 109 -0.27 6.23 -4.97
C GLU A 109 -0.15 7.26 -6.11
N THR A 110 1.02 7.91 -6.30
CA THR A 110 1.22 8.90 -7.39
C THR A 110 1.50 8.29 -8.77
N GLY A 111 1.64 6.95 -8.84
CA GLY A 111 2.14 6.24 -10.00
C GLY A 111 3.65 5.94 -9.95
N VAL A 112 4.36 6.45 -8.94
CA VAL A 112 5.81 6.23 -8.78
C VAL A 112 6.19 4.75 -8.63
N ARG A 113 5.27 3.87 -8.22
CA ARG A 113 5.50 2.41 -8.23
C ARG A 113 5.88 1.89 -9.63
N SER A 114 5.32 2.49 -10.69
CA SER A 114 5.64 2.10 -12.06
C SER A 114 6.84 2.86 -12.62
N GLY A 115 7.00 4.14 -12.27
CA GLY A 115 8.11 4.99 -12.74
C GLY A 115 9.46 4.67 -12.10
N ASP A 116 9.46 4.43 -10.78
CA ASP A 116 10.63 3.99 -10.01
C ASP A 116 10.27 2.80 -9.10
N PRO A 117 10.10 1.60 -9.67
CA PRO A 117 9.69 0.41 -8.92
C PRO A 117 10.71 -0.01 -7.87
N ARG A 118 12.00 0.22 -8.12
CA ARG A 118 13.08 -0.23 -7.25
C ARG A 118 13.15 0.60 -5.98
N THR A 119 13.15 1.93 -6.11
CA THR A 119 13.20 2.81 -4.94
C THR A 119 11.89 2.75 -4.17
N SER A 120 10.76 2.61 -4.86
CA SER A 120 9.44 2.39 -4.23
C SER A 120 9.41 1.14 -3.35
N ALA A 121 9.88 0.00 -3.88
CA ALA A 121 9.95 -1.25 -3.15
C ALA A 121 10.87 -1.16 -1.93
N LYS A 122 12.04 -0.53 -2.11
CA LYS A 122 12.99 -0.29 -1.03
C LYS A 122 12.44 0.62 0.06
N ALA A 123 11.75 1.70 -0.31
CA ALA A 123 11.12 2.60 0.66
C ALA A 123 10.09 1.86 1.52
N GLN A 124 9.23 1.05 0.90
CA GLN A 124 8.26 0.23 1.62
C GLN A 124 8.94 -0.79 2.54
N ALA A 125 9.85 -1.61 2.02
CA ALA A 125 10.50 -2.64 2.82
C ALA A 125 11.35 -2.06 3.97
N ARG A 126 12.01 -0.92 3.76
CA ARG A 126 12.78 -0.25 4.83
C ARG A 126 11.90 0.40 5.88
N PHE A 127 10.72 0.87 5.51
CA PHE A 127 9.73 1.34 6.48
C PHE A 127 9.24 0.20 7.36
N ASP A 128 8.89 -0.94 6.74
CA ASP A 128 8.43 -2.12 7.46
C ASP A 128 9.52 -2.66 8.41
N CYS A 129 10.77 -2.75 7.94
CA CYS A 129 11.91 -3.10 8.81
C CYS A 129 12.08 -2.12 9.97
N TRP A 130 11.91 -0.81 9.74
CA TRP A 130 12.05 0.17 10.82
C TRP A 130 10.99 -0.03 11.90
N ILE A 131 9.75 -0.32 11.53
CA ILE A 131 8.67 -0.60 12.49
C ILE A 131 8.98 -1.83 13.33
N GLU A 132 9.34 -2.95 12.69
CA GLU A 132 9.63 -4.21 13.39
C GLU A 132 10.81 -4.04 14.36
N GLN A 133 11.96 -3.54 13.89
CA GLN A 133 13.13 -3.37 14.75
C GLN A 133 12.89 -2.41 15.92
N GLN A 134 11.97 -1.46 15.75
CA GLN A 134 11.58 -0.53 16.80
C GLN A 134 10.61 -1.14 17.82
N GLU A 135 9.83 -2.16 17.45
CA GLU A 135 9.01 -2.93 18.40
C GLU A 135 9.93 -3.75 19.33
N GLU A 136 10.99 -4.35 18.80
CA GLU A 136 12.02 -4.98 19.61
C GLU A 136 12.71 -3.94 20.51
N ASN A 137 13.16 -2.82 19.95
CA ASN A 137 13.78 -1.71 20.67
C ASN A 137 15.10 -2.04 21.39
N TRP A 138 15.86 -3.04 20.93
CA TRP A 138 17.12 -3.46 21.56
C TRP A 138 18.36 -3.05 20.75
N GLN A 139 18.36 -3.30 19.44
CA GLN A 139 19.53 -3.09 18.58
C GLN A 139 19.45 -1.75 17.85
N LYS A 140 19.94 -0.70 18.52
CA LYS A 140 19.86 0.69 18.05
C LYS A 140 20.45 0.90 16.66
N ASP A 141 21.52 0.20 16.31
CA ASP A 141 22.17 0.32 15.01
C ASP A 141 21.31 -0.23 13.88
N HIS A 142 20.55 -1.30 14.11
CA HIS A 142 19.65 -1.86 13.10
C HIS A 142 18.41 -0.98 12.89
N ILE A 143 17.83 -0.48 14.00
CA ILE A 143 16.76 0.54 13.95
C ILE A 143 17.23 1.75 13.13
N ALA A 144 18.44 2.25 13.41
CA ALA A 144 19.01 3.38 12.68
C ALA A 144 19.28 3.06 11.20
N ALA A 145 19.76 1.86 10.88
CA ALA A 145 20.00 1.43 9.51
C ALA A 145 18.70 1.33 8.69
N CYS A 146 17.64 0.72 9.25
CA CYS A 146 16.35 0.62 8.56
C CYS A 146 15.66 1.99 8.42
N LYS A 147 15.67 2.81 9.48
CA LYS A 147 15.15 4.18 9.42
C LYS A 147 15.89 5.05 8.41
N SER A 148 17.22 5.08 8.44
CA SER A 148 18.01 5.89 7.50
C SER A 148 17.85 5.41 6.05
N GLY A 149 17.75 4.09 5.84
CA GLY A 149 17.42 3.50 4.55
C GLY A 149 16.04 3.93 4.03
N PHE A 150 15.04 3.96 4.90
CA PHE A 150 13.69 4.45 4.59
C PHE A 150 13.72 5.93 4.22
N VAL A 151 14.29 6.79 5.08
CA VAL A 151 14.35 8.24 4.85
C VAL A 151 15.08 8.55 3.55
N LYS A 152 16.19 7.85 3.26
CA LYS A 152 16.93 8.03 2.00
C LYS A 152 16.06 7.70 0.79
N ALA A 153 15.41 6.53 0.78
CA ALA A 153 14.57 6.11 -0.33
C ALA A 153 13.33 7.02 -0.49
N LEU A 154 12.72 7.46 0.61
CA LEU A 154 11.59 8.38 0.59
C LEU A 154 11.97 9.73 0.00
N THR A 155 13.10 10.31 0.41
CA THR A 155 13.60 11.58 -0.15
C THR A 155 13.89 11.48 -1.65
N GLU A 156 14.43 10.34 -2.10
CA GLU A 156 14.66 10.08 -3.53
C GLU A 156 13.35 10.04 -4.31
N LEU A 157 12.32 9.34 -3.79
CA LEU A 157 10.99 9.31 -4.39
C LEU A 157 10.33 10.70 -4.39
N GLU A 158 10.48 11.48 -3.32
CA GLU A 158 9.93 12.84 -3.23
C GLU A 158 10.51 13.76 -4.31
N ALA A 159 11.75 13.52 -4.73
CA ALA A 159 12.37 14.26 -5.83
C ALA A 159 11.97 13.73 -7.23
N SER A 160 11.29 12.60 -7.32
CA SER A 160 10.90 12.00 -8.61
C SER A 160 9.89 12.86 -9.38
N PRO A 161 9.98 12.90 -10.73
CA PRO A 161 9.01 13.60 -11.56
C PRO A 161 7.56 13.18 -11.29
N GLU A 162 7.32 11.89 -11.07
CA GLU A 162 6.00 11.32 -10.81
C GLU A 162 5.37 11.90 -9.53
N VAL A 163 6.15 11.97 -8.44
CA VAL A 163 5.66 12.54 -7.18
C VAL A 163 5.52 14.07 -7.29
N GLN A 164 6.45 14.74 -7.97
CA GLN A 164 6.35 16.18 -8.19
C GLN A 164 5.16 16.56 -9.07
N ALA A 165 4.76 15.69 -9.99
CA ALA A 165 3.65 15.85 -10.92
C ALA A 165 2.29 15.37 -10.37
N ALA A 166 2.22 14.89 -9.13
CA ALA A 166 0.97 14.39 -8.56
C ALA A 166 0.68 14.88 -7.14
N ARG A 167 -0.60 14.95 -6.78
CA ARG A 167 -1.06 15.13 -5.39
C ARG A 167 -2.10 14.07 -5.08
N PHE A 168 -1.93 13.40 -3.95
CA PHE A 168 -2.83 12.34 -3.49
C PHE A 168 -3.49 12.74 -2.18
N THR A 169 -4.79 12.49 -2.05
CA THR A 169 -5.53 12.57 -0.80
C THR A 169 -6.64 11.53 -0.75
N MET A 170 -7.31 11.41 0.39
CA MET A 170 -8.47 10.53 0.54
C MET A 170 -9.61 11.20 1.31
N VAL A 171 -10.81 10.70 1.09
CA VAL A 171 -12.06 11.12 1.73
C VAL A 171 -12.69 9.90 2.41
N LEU A 172 -13.01 9.99 3.69
CA LEU A 172 -13.61 8.87 4.45
C LEU A 172 -15.15 8.90 4.44
N PHE A 173 -15.76 7.73 4.57
CA PHE A 173 -17.21 7.55 4.52
C PHE A 173 -17.76 6.78 5.72
N PRO A 174 -18.96 7.18 6.22
CA PRO A 174 -19.72 6.37 7.17
C PRO A 174 -20.06 4.98 6.61
N HIS A 175 -20.44 4.08 7.52
CA HIS A 175 -20.98 2.77 7.16
C HIS A 175 -22.21 2.92 6.27
N ASP A 176 -22.32 2.08 5.24
CA ASP A 176 -23.46 2.04 4.31
C ASP A 176 -23.88 3.44 3.80
N SER A 177 -22.89 4.23 3.38
CA SER A 177 -23.14 5.59 2.95
C SER A 177 -22.21 6.05 1.84
N ALA A 178 -22.78 6.81 0.91
CA ALA A 178 -22.07 7.64 -0.07
C ALA A 178 -22.20 9.15 0.25
N ARG A 179 -22.68 9.51 1.44
CA ARG A 179 -22.79 10.90 1.88
C ARG A 179 -21.44 11.39 2.39
N ILE A 180 -20.97 12.49 1.80
CA ILE A 180 -19.79 13.20 2.28
C ILE A 180 -20.19 14.03 3.51
N ILE A 181 -19.47 13.89 4.60
CA ILE A 181 -19.70 14.64 5.85
C ILE A 181 -18.98 15.99 5.82
N ASN A 182 -19.38 16.93 6.69
CA ASN A 182 -18.89 18.31 6.64
C ASN A 182 -17.36 18.42 6.76
N ASP A 183 -16.74 17.66 7.66
CA ASP A 183 -15.28 17.68 7.86
C ASP A 183 -14.55 17.27 6.57
N GLU A 184 -15.09 16.29 5.85
CA GLU A 184 -14.54 15.82 4.57
C GLU A 184 -14.77 16.82 3.42
N MET A 185 -15.81 17.66 3.50
CA MET A 185 -15.98 18.77 2.55
C MET A 185 -14.85 19.79 2.63
N GLN A 186 -14.32 20.05 3.83
CA GLN A 186 -13.18 20.96 4.03
C GLN A 186 -11.89 20.38 3.45
N THR A 187 -11.68 19.06 3.58
CA THR A 187 -10.58 18.33 2.93
C THR A 187 -10.63 18.51 1.42
N MET A 188 -11.80 18.36 0.80
CA MET A 188 -11.97 18.54 -0.65
C MET A 188 -11.73 19.99 -1.09
N ALA A 189 -12.24 20.98 -0.34
CA ALA A 189 -12.01 22.39 -0.67
C ALA A 189 -10.51 22.76 -0.63
N SER A 190 -9.77 22.21 0.35
CA SER A 190 -8.32 22.38 0.45
C SER A 190 -7.59 21.76 -0.74
N LEU A 191 -8.02 20.58 -1.20
CA LEU A 191 -7.47 19.93 -2.38
C LEU A 191 -7.68 20.77 -3.64
N ILE A 192 -8.87 21.33 -3.84
CA ILE A 192 -9.19 22.13 -5.01
C ILE A 192 -8.35 23.40 -5.06
N LYS A 193 -8.19 24.08 -3.92
CA LYS A 193 -7.30 25.24 -3.82
C LYS A 193 -5.87 24.86 -4.18
N LEU A 194 -5.36 23.76 -3.65
CA LEU A 194 -4.03 23.26 -3.97
C LEU A 194 -3.90 22.89 -5.46
N ALA A 195 -4.92 22.25 -6.03
CA ALA A 195 -4.94 21.84 -7.43
C ALA A 195 -4.90 23.06 -8.37
N ALA A 196 -5.60 24.15 -8.03
CA ALA A 196 -5.57 25.39 -8.79
C ALA A 196 -4.15 26.00 -8.84
N ASP A 197 -3.47 26.07 -7.69
CA ASP A 197 -2.07 26.56 -7.62
C ASP A 197 -1.09 25.60 -8.30
N PHE A 198 -1.40 24.31 -8.27
CA PHE A 198 -0.56 23.25 -8.83
C PHE A 198 -0.60 23.23 -10.36
N GLY A 199 -1.75 23.51 -10.96
CA GLY A 199 -2.04 23.29 -12.39
C GLY A 199 -2.17 21.80 -12.70
N PHE A 200 -3.38 21.33 -13.01
CA PHE A 200 -3.68 19.91 -13.22
C PHE A 200 -4.29 19.64 -14.60
N SER A 201 -4.13 18.40 -15.08
CA SER A 201 -4.73 17.91 -16.34
C SER A 201 -5.73 16.79 -16.13
N SER A 202 -5.67 16.08 -15.01
CA SER A 202 -6.57 14.99 -14.70
C SER A 202 -6.74 14.83 -13.19
N ILE A 203 -7.90 14.31 -12.81
CA ILE A 203 -8.23 13.87 -11.47
C ILE A 203 -8.84 12.48 -11.57
N GLU A 204 -8.23 11.49 -10.92
CA GLU A 204 -8.82 10.18 -10.70
C GLU A 204 -9.47 10.11 -9.33
N VAL A 205 -10.69 9.56 -9.29
CA VAL A 205 -11.49 9.41 -8.08
C VAL A 205 -11.85 7.92 -7.94
N ALA A 206 -11.20 7.23 -7.02
CA ALA A 206 -11.31 5.79 -6.83
C ALA A 206 -12.09 5.45 -5.55
N GLY A 207 -13.24 4.79 -5.68
CA GLY A 207 -14.07 4.38 -4.54
C GLY A 207 -13.74 2.99 -4.01
N HIS A 208 -13.83 2.83 -2.69
CA HIS A 208 -13.58 1.58 -1.97
C HIS A 208 -14.64 1.32 -0.87
N THR A 209 -14.73 0.06 -0.44
CA THR A 209 -15.54 -0.40 0.70
C THR A 209 -14.70 -1.23 1.68
N ASP A 210 -15.24 -1.47 2.88
CA ASP A 210 -14.80 -2.59 3.71
C ASP A 210 -15.31 -3.93 3.14
N ARG A 211 -14.92 -5.05 3.77
CA ARG A 211 -15.22 -6.42 3.30
C ARG A 211 -16.57 -6.96 3.78
N ARG A 212 -17.47 -6.07 4.25
CA ARG A 212 -18.79 -6.44 4.76
C ARG A 212 -19.80 -6.45 3.64
N GLY A 213 -20.62 -7.49 3.58
CA GLY A 213 -21.67 -7.65 2.57
C GLY A 213 -21.17 -8.25 1.25
N ALA A 214 -22.05 -8.35 0.27
CA ALA A 214 -21.74 -9.00 -1.00
C ALA A 214 -20.87 -8.11 -1.92
N ASP A 215 -19.91 -8.71 -2.63
CA ASP A 215 -19.01 -8.04 -3.59
C ASP A 215 -19.76 -7.14 -4.57
N SER A 216 -20.88 -7.61 -5.12
CA SER A 216 -21.67 -6.85 -6.09
C SER A 216 -22.28 -5.59 -5.49
N TYR A 217 -22.66 -5.65 -4.21
CA TYR A 217 -23.17 -4.51 -3.47
C TYR A 217 -22.02 -3.53 -3.15
N ASN A 218 -20.88 -4.05 -2.71
CA ASN A 218 -19.67 -3.26 -2.44
C ASN A 218 -19.16 -2.53 -3.70
N MET A 219 -19.25 -3.16 -4.86
CA MET A 219 -18.93 -2.53 -6.14
C MET A 219 -19.88 -1.37 -6.48
N ARG A 220 -21.19 -1.51 -6.22
CA ARG A 220 -22.15 -0.40 -6.42
C ARG A 220 -21.92 0.73 -5.42
N LEU A 221 -21.70 0.42 -4.15
CA LEU A 221 -21.49 1.41 -3.10
C LEU A 221 -20.20 2.21 -3.33
N SER A 222 -19.10 1.55 -3.68
CA SER A 222 -17.85 2.23 -4.03
C SER A 222 -18.01 3.15 -5.24
N ARG A 223 -18.77 2.75 -6.28
CA ARG A 223 -19.09 3.62 -7.41
C ARG A 223 -19.90 4.85 -6.98
N SER A 224 -20.95 4.67 -6.18
CA SER A 224 -21.74 5.78 -5.64
C SER A 224 -20.91 6.78 -4.85
N ARG A 225 -19.93 6.30 -4.06
CA ARG A 225 -18.98 7.16 -3.33
C ARG A 225 -18.08 7.96 -4.29
N ALA A 226 -17.52 7.30 -5.31
CA ALA A 226 -16.68 7.96 -6.30
C ALA A 226 -17.47 9.02 -7.08
N ASP A 227 -18.71 8.71 -7.46
CA ASP A 227 -19.59 9.64 -8.19
C ASP A 227 -20.01 10.83 -7.30
N ALA A 228 -20.23 10.62 -5.99
CA ALA A 228 -20.50 11.70 -5.04
C ALA A 228 -19.32 12.67 -4.91
N VAL A 229 -18.09 12.15 -4.82
CA VAL A 229 -16.88 12.99 -4.80
C VAL A 229 -16.69 13.72 -6.13
N ARG A 230 -16.89 13.04 -7.27
CA ARG A 230 -16.85 13.68 -8.59
C ARG A 230 -17.85 14.83 -8.69
N LEU A 231 -19.08 14.63 -8.24
CA LEU A 231 -20.10 15.68 -8.25
C LEU A 231 -19.67 16.87 -7.38
N ALA A 232 -19.15 16.62 -6.19
CA ALA A 232 -18.66 17.67 -5.30
C ALA A 232 -17.51 18.48 -5.93
N LEU A 233 -16.55 17.82 -6.59
CA LEU A 233 -15.47 18.48 -7.32
C LEU A 233 -16.00 19.36 -8.46
N VAL A 234 -16.96 18.85 -9.24
CA VAL A 234 -17.59 19.58 -10.35
C VAL A 234 -18.36 20.82 -9.85
N MET A 235 -19.10 20.68 -8.75
CA MET A 235 -19.83 21.80 -8.15
C MET A 235 -18.90 22.92 -7.64
N GLN A 236 -17.64 22.59 -7.34
CA GLN A 236 -16.61 23.56 -6.97
C GLN A 236 -15.81 24.09 -8.18
N GLY A 237 -16.25 23.79 -9.41
CA GLY A 237 -15.73 24.40 -10.64
C GLY A 237 -14.71 23.54 -11.40
N ILE A 238 -14.42 22.31 -10.95
CA ILE A 238 -13.55 21.40 -11.72
C ILE A 238 -14.31 20.92 -12.97
N PRO A 239 -13.74 21.06 -14.18
CA PRO A 239 -14.41 20.59 -15.39
C PRO A 239 -14.69 19.08 -15.35
N PRO A 240 -15.93 18.62 -15.62
CA PRO A 240 -16.31 17.20 -15.53
C PRO A 240 -15.48 16.26 -16.41
N ALA A 241 -14.92 16.78 -17.51
CA ALA A 241 -14.07 16.04 -18.44
C ALA A 241 -12.69 15.69 -17.86
N LEU A 242 -12.23 16.43 -16.84
CA LEU A 242 -10.95 16.18 -16.17
C LEU A 242 -11.09 15.18 -15.02
N VAL A 243 -12.31 14.78 -14.65
CA VAL A 243 -12.55 13.89 -13.50
C VAL A 243 -13.02 12.52 -13.94
N ARG A 244 -12.17 11.51 -13.72
CA ARG A 244 -12.42 10.10 -14.02
C ARG A 244 -12.75 9.34 -12.74
N THR A 245 -13.85 8.58 -12.72
CA THR A 245 -14.21 7.71 -11.58
C THR A 245 -13.85 6.26 -11.81
N VAL A 246 -13.41 5.60 -10.74
CA VAL A 246 -13.12 4.16 -10.67
C VAL A 246 -13.79 3.59 -9.41
N ALA A 247 -14.23 2.33 -9.48
CA ALA A 247 -14.80 1.62 -8.34
C ALA A 247 -14.05 0.30 -8.16
N TYR A 248 -13.56 0.05 -6.96
CA TYR A 248 -12.84 -1.18 -6.61
C TYR A 248 -13.63 -2.09 -5.67
N GLY A 249 -14.74 -1.64 -5.10
CA GLY A 249 -15.40 -2.35 -4.01
C GLY A 249 -14.41 -2.64 -2.88
N GLU A 250 -14.37 -3.89 -2.43
CA GLU A 250 -13.52 -4.35 -1.33
C GLU A 250 -12.16 -4.92 -1.77
N THR A 251 -11.88 -4.97 -3.08
CA THR A 251 -10.72 -5.72 -3.60
C THR A 251 -9.37 -5.02 -3.38
N ARG A 252 -9.38 -3.75 -2.98
CA ARG A 252 -8.20 -2.94 -2.67
C ARG A 252 -8.31 -2.32 -1.27
N PRO A 253 -8.25 -3.13 -0.20
CA PRO A 253 -8.36 -2.63 1.16
C PRO A 253 -7.16 -1.74 1.50
N ARG A 254 -7.42 -0.72 2.33
CA ARG A 254 -6.38 0.11 2.94
C ARG A 254 -5.72 -0.62 4.11
N VAL A 255 -6.54 -1.33 4.87
CA VAL A 255 -6.23 -2.19 6.00
C VAL A 255 -6.75 -3.58 5.66
N THR A 256 -5.86 -4.56 5.58
CA THR A 256 -6.26 -5.94 5.30
C THR A 256 -7.07 -6.49 6.46
N THR A 257 -8.26 -7.00 6.18
CA THR A 257 -9.14 -7.65 7.16
C THR A 257 -9.63 -8.98 6.61
N ALA A 258 -10.14 -9.84 7.49
CA ALA A 258 -10.93 -11.00 7.05
C ALA A 258 -12.25 -10.55 6.39
N ASP A 259 -12.91 -11.47 5.72
CA ASP A 259 -14.24 -11.26 5.16
C ASP A 259 -15.25 -10.90 6.26
N ASP A 260 -16.23 -10.08 5.90
CA ASP A 260 -17.30 -9.57 6.77
C ASP A 260 -16.85 -8.67 7.94
N VAL A 261 -15.56 -8.31 7.98
CA VAL A 261 -15.02 -7.38 8.99
C VAL A 261 -15.24 -5.93 8.56
N GLN A 262 -15.78 -5.13 9.50
CA GLN A 262 -15.88 -3.68 9.33
C GLN A 262 -14.53 -3.02 9.57
N GLU A 263 -14.18 -2.10 8.69
CA GLU A 263 -12.95 -1.32 8.81
C GLU A 263 -13.18 0.09 8.25
N PRO A 264 -13.39 1.09 9.11
CA PRO A 264 -13.65 2.46 8.69
C PRO A 264 -12.64 3.04 7.72
N LEU A 265 -11.36 2.69 7.84
CA LEU A 265 -10.31 3.18 6.93
C LEU A 265 -10.43 2.58 5.53
N ASN A 266 -11.15 1.47 5.36
CA ASN A 266 -11.42 0.89 4.04
C ASN A 266 -12.57 1.60 3.32
N ARG A 267 -13.48 2.25 4.06
CA ARG A 267 -14.60 3.02 3.52
C ARG A 267 -14.13 4.41 3.09
N ARG A 268 -13.54 4.49 1.90
CA ARG A 268 -12.87 5.70 1.42
C ARG A 268 -13.07 5.93 -0.07
N VAL A 269 -12.77 7.16 -0.48
CA VAL A 269 -12.45 7.51 -1.85
C VAL A 269 -11.04 8.06 -1.89
N GLU A 270 -10.22 7.53 -2.78
CA GLU A 270 -8.87 8.03 -3.06
C GLU A 270 -8.95 9.03 -4.23
N ILE A 271 -8.24 10.15 -4.11
CA ILE A 271 -8.22 11.22 -5.12
C ILE A 271 -6.77 11.47 -5.52
N LEU A 272 -6.49 11.26 -6.81
CA LEU A 272 -5.19 11.50 -7.42
C LEU A 272 -5.31 12.64 -8.44
N VAL A 273 -4.64 13.75 -8.18
CA VAL A 273 -4.55 14.91 -9.07
C VAL A 273 -3.21 14.85 -9.80
N GLN A 274 -3.21 14.93 -11.13
CA GLN A 274 -1.99 14.86 -11.94
C GLN A 274 -1.80 16.12 -12.80
N LYS A 275 -0.53 16.52 -13.00
CA LYS A 275 -0.14 17.55 -13.98
C LYS A 275 -0.26 17.03 -15.42
N PRO A 276 -0.36 17.93 -16.41
CA PRO A 276 -0.12 17.55 -17.79
C PRO A 276 1.26 16.91 -17.93
N GLU A 277 1.35 15.77 -18.62
CA GLU A 277 2.62 15.16 -18.98
C GLU A 277 3.48 16.17 -19.77
N GLY A 278 4.75 16.32 -19.40
CA GLY A 278 5.71 17.19 -20.11
C GLY A 278 6.08 18.52 -19.41
N LEU A 279 5.44 18.91 -18.30
CA LEU A 279 5.81 20.11 -17.53
C LEU A 279 6.79 19.87 -16.37
N GLY A 280 7.28 18.64 -16.20
CA GLY A 280 8.41 18.32 -15.31
C GLY A 280 9.77 18.75 -15.86
N GLN A 281 9.82 19.15 -17.13
CA GLN A 281 10.96 19.88 -17.71
C GLN A 281 10.51 21.32 -17.92
N ALA A 282 11.11 22.25 -17.18
CA ALA A 282 10.88 23.67 -17.42
C ALA A 282 11.10 23.96 -18.91
N PRO A 283 10.19 24.66 -19.61
CA PRO A 283 10.43 25.06 -20.98
C PRO A 283 11.68 25.95 -20.98
N LYS A 284 12.72 25.54 -21.73
CA LYS A 284 13.84 26.43 -22.08
C LYS A 284 13.22 27.67 -22.72
N SER A 285 13.42 28.83 -22.09
CA SER A 285 12.87 30.12 -22.48
C SER A 285 12.84 30.28 -24.01
N ALA A 286 11.64 30.22 -24.60
CA ALA A 286 11.44 30.66 -25.97
C ALA A 286 11.60 32.18 -25.97
N HIS A 287 12.68 32.66 -26.59
CA HIS A 287 12.85 34.06 -26.95
C HIS A 287 11.68 34.46 -27.85
N TYR A 288 10.72 35.21 -27.32
CA TYR A 288 9.75 35.91 -28.15
C TYR A 288 10.43 37.14 -28.75
N ASN A 289 10.81 37.03 -30.01
CA ASN A 289 11.16 38.18 -30.84
C ASN A 289 9.90 39.04 -31.03
N THR A 290 9.94 40.25 -30.49
CA THR A 290 8.95 41.29 -30.80
C THR A 290 9.18 41.78 -32.23
N ALA A 291 8.36 41.31 -33.17
CA ALA A 291 8.21 41.97 -34.46
C ALA A 291 7.46 43.29 -34.23
N LYS A 292 8.09 44.41 -34.61
CA LYS A 292 7.46 45.73 -34.71
C LYS A 292 6.40 45.70 -35.81
N ALA A 293 5.19 46.13 -35.47
CA ALA A 293 4.19 46.55 -36.45
C ALA A 293 4.55 47.95 -36.97
N GLU A 294 4.25 48.15 -38.25
CA GLU A 294 4.39 49.38 -39.06
C GLU A 294 3.62 50.58 -38.49
#